data_AF-A0A1L7GTY0-F1
#
_entry.id   AF-A0A1L7GTY0-F1
#
_cell.length_a   1.000
_cell.length_b   1.000
_cell.length_c   1.000
_cell.angle_alpha   90.00
_cell.angle_beta   90.00
_cell.angle_gamma   90.00
#
_symmetry.space_group_name_H-M   'P 1'
#
loop_
_entity.id
_entity.type
_entity.pdbx_description
1 polymer ?
#
loop_
_entity_poly.entity_id
_entity_poly.type
_entity_poly.pdbx_seq_one_letter_code
_entity_poly.pdbx_strand_id
1 'polypeptide(L)'
;MQKIRPERTDQGSRYVTGVDGMRTLAVVGVIIYHLFIAQLPGGFLGVPLFLLISGYFVTDQLQNEWDQHQTIDLISFYRRRFRRLYPPLVGMLLVTVVYITLFSHQLLYQLRQVVVTNLLWVYNWWEIGHGQSYFDRFSGESPFTHLWTLGVEAQFYLIWPALLFIVLVGLGKRRRLIKWLPLTLAVLSAVLMAVLYNPANLNRVYYGTDTRAFSLLLGAWLAMVWPRKHLRGNLAPTGKTILNGGGVISLLIILIGFCSLDGQAKFTYFGGMFLYSLAGMVLLATIVHPGASMNRWLTNPVFSWIGRRSYGIYIYQFPIMIFYEAKVQVGAHPFINGFIEVAMILVAAELSYRLVEMPAKNLQLKELVGKLKTRPAGLKRWVRLGATSLLVCVALVGLALPEKAPAKTALQNHLTKANEATAARNKLIAAGKAPKVNVNAKSLKTKYQLSTKQIKALGKLKMTVIGDSVMADAAQNIQELVPDAYVDAQVGRQGSAGPAIIKELKKNGRLAKIVVLNLGTNGPMTTQTVNEILAAVGKGRQIYWINAHLPTKSWEKTVNSQLKKTAKEHSNVHLVDWNAQSKGHASWFAKDRVHMGPEGNVQFTRLLLTTILKNE
;
A
#
# COMPACT_ATOMS: atom_id res chain seq x y z
N MET A 1 -17.98 28.41 27.71
CA MET A 1 -16.55 28.05 27.52
C MET A 1 -15.93 27.70 28.88
N GLN A 2 -15.96 26.43 29.28
CA GLN A 2 -15.24 25.95 30.45
C GLN A 2 -13.93 25.30 29.97
N LYS A 3 -12.80 25.85 30.40
CA LYS A 3 -11.48 25.25 30.25
C LYS A 3 -11.50 23.89 30.96
N ILE A 4 -11.63 22.81 30.21
CA ILE A 4 -11.43 21.45 30.71
C ILE A 4 -9.95 21.34 31.08
N ARG A 5 -9.65 21.48 32.38
CA ARG A 5 -8.35 21.09 32.93
C ARG A 5 -8.21 19.56 32.75
N PRO A 6 -7.05 19.07 32.29
CA PRO A 6 -6.79 17.64 32.31
C PRO A 6 -6.77 17.16 33.76
N GLU A 7 -7.55 16.12 34.06
CA GLU A 7 -7.54 15.43 35.35
C GLU A 7 -6.13 14.99 35.73
N ARG A 8 -5.87 14.99 37.05
CA ARG A 8 -4.64 14.55 37.70
C ARG A 8 -4.16 13.21 37.14
N THR A 9 -3.20 13.24 36.23
CA THR A 9 -2.31 12.11 35.95
C THR A 9 -1.25 12.10 37.04
N ASP A 10 -0.97 10.91 37.58
CA ASP A 10 0.22 10.63 38.41
C ASP A 10 1.42 11.48 37.98
N GLN A 11 2.05 12.12 38.96
CA GLN A 11 3.29 12.85 38.77
C GLN A 11 4.35 11.88 38.23
N GLY A 12 4.70 11.97 36.94
CA GLY A 12 5.83 11.19 36.40
C GLY A 12 5.91 10.94 34.90
N SER A 13 4.91 11.26 34.07
CA SER A 13 5.03 11.08 32.61
C SER A 13 4.64 12.35 31.85
N ARG A 14 5.63 13.22 31.59
CA ARG A 14 5.46 14.39 30.70
C ARG A 14 5.09 13.88 29.30
N TYR A 15 3.86 14.18 28.86
CA TYR A 15 3.44 13.95 27.48
C TYR A 15 4.38 14.66 26.50
N VAL A 16 4.97 13.94 25.55
CA VAL A 16 5.92 14.49 24.57
C VAL A 16 5.14 14.94 23.35
N THR A 17 4.82 16.23 23.29
CA THR A 17 3.95 16.82 22.26
C THR A 17 4.52 16.68 20.84
N GLY A 18 5.84 16.71 20.67
CA GLY A 18 6.50 16.56 19.36
C GLY A 18 6.29 15.18 18.71
N VAL A 19 5.90 14.16 19.48
CA VAL A 19 5.50 12.85 18.95
C VAL A 19 4.25 12.97 18.08
N ASP A 20 3.32 13.86 18.45
CA ASP A 20 2.14 14.13 17.61
C ASP A 20 2.54 14.75 16.28
N GLY A 21 3.62 15.54 16.24
CA GLY A 21 4.22 16.03 15.01
C GLY A 21 4.77 14.91 14.13
N MET A 22 5.54 13.99 14.71
CA MET A 22 6.03 12.82 13.95
C MET A 22 4.90 11.93 13.43
N ARG A 23 3.84 11.71 14.23
CA ARG A 23 2.61 11.00 13.79
C ARG A 23 1.88 11.75 12.68
N THR A 24 1.87 13.07 12.74
CA THR A 24 1.26 13.92 11.69
C THR A 24 2.00 13.75 10.38
N LEU A 25 3.33 13.85 10.38
CA LEU A 25 4.15 13.62 9.18
C LEU A 25 3.90 12.22 8.60
N ALA A 26 3.82 11.20 9.47
CA ALA A 26 3.55 9.84 9.08
C ALA A 26 2.18 9.65 8.41
N VAL A 27 1.08 10.12 9.03
CA VAL A 27 -0.27 9.96 8.44
C VAL A 27 -0.45 10.79 7.17
N VAL A 28 0.10 12.01 7.14
CA VAL A 28 0.03 12.87 5.94
C VAL A 28 0.80 12.23 4.79
N GLY A 29 1.99 11.67 5.05
CA GLY A 29 2.74 10.91 4.05
C GLY A 29 1.93 9.74 3.49
N VAL A 30 1.27 8.96 4.35
CA VAL A 30 0.42 7.83 3.93
C VAL A 30 -0.78 8.30 3.10
N ILE A 31 -1.46 9.37 3.48
CA ILE A 31 -2.59 9.91 2.71
C ILE A 31 -2.14 10.38 1.33
N ILE A 32 -1.08 11.18 1.27
CA ILE A 32 -0.56 11.72 -0.01
C ILE A 32 -0.10 10.56 -0.91
N TYR A 33 0.51 9.52 -0.36
CA TYR A 33 0.90 8.34 -1.14
C TYR A 33 -0.29 7.69 -1.86
N HIS A 34 -1.43 7.56 -1.21
CA HIS A 34 -2.59 6.91 -1.82
C HIS A 34 -3.28 7.80 -2.87
N LEU A 35 -3.36 9.11 -2.63
CA LEU A 35 -3.98 10.09 -3.53
C LEU A 35 -3.07 10.47 -4.72
N PHE A 36 -1.78 10.65 -4.44
CA PHE A 36 -0.79 11.31 -5.28
C PHE A 36 0.55 10.55 -5.28
N ILE A 37 0.50 9.25 -5.61
CA ILE A 37 1.68 8.37 -5.58
C ILE A 37 2.88 8.91 -6.37
N ALA A 38 2.64 9.60 -7.48
CA ALA A 38 3.70 10.17 -8.32
C ALA A 38 4.45 11.33 -7.64
N GLN A 39 3.81 12.03 -6.69
CA GLN A 39 4.36 13.17 -5.98
C GLN A 39 5.13 12.73 -4.72
N LEU A 40 4.71 11.63 -4.10
CA LEU A 40 5.27 11.17 -2.82
C LEU A 40 5.36 9.63 -2.81
N PRO A 41 6.21 9.03 -3.66
CA PRO A 41 6.30 7.59 -3.87
C PRO A 41 6.71 6.81 -2.60
N GLY A 42 7.38 7.49 -1.66
CA GLY A 42 7.79 6.93 -0.37
C GLY A 42 6.82 7.17 0.78
N GLY A 43 5.62 7.70 0.56
CA GLY A 43 4.73 8.08 1.67
C GLY A 43 4.20 6.91 2.48
N PHE A 44 4.18 5.71 1.89
CA PHE A 44 3.94 4.46 2.63
C PHE A 44 4.93 4.25 3.80
N LEU A 45 6.10 4.90 3.78
CA LEU A 45 7.09 4.88 4.86
C LEU A 45 6.60 5.56 6.15
N GLY A 46 5.48 6.27 6.12
CA GLY A 46 4.80 6.72 7.34
C GLY A 46 4.41 5.55 8.25
N VAL A 47 4.12 4.37 7.70
CA VAL A 47 3.81 3.15 8.47
C VAL A 47 4.99 2.72 9.36
N PRO A 48 6.23 2.53 8.84
CA PRO A 48 7.42 2.35 9.66
C PRO A 48 7.58 3.36 10.81
N LEU A 49 7.26 4.64 10.60
CA LEU A 49 7.32 5.64 11.67
C LEU A 49 6.29 5.38 12.77
N PHE A 50 5.06 4.99 12.42
CA PHE A 50 4.05 4.59 13.40
C PHE A 50 4.49 3.37 14.21
N LEU A 51 4.97 2.34 13.51
CA LEU A 51 5.49 1.11 14.10
C LEU A 51 6.64 1.40 15.08
N LEU A 52 7.60 2.23 14.66
CA LEU A 52 8.71 2.68 15.49
C LEU A 52 8.26 3.41 16.76
N ILE A 53 7.34 4.37 16.63
CA ILE A 53 6.77 5.11 17.76
C ILE A 53 6.09 4.15 18.73
N SER A 54 5.30 3.20 18.22
CA SER A 54 4.59 2.21 19.05
C SER A 54 5.55 1.29 19.79
N GLY A 55 6.61 0.81 19.12
CA GLY A 55 7.68 0.02 19.73
C GLY A 55 8.36 0.74 20.91
N TYR A 56 8.66 2.03 20.72
CA TYR A 56 9.27 2.86 21.77
C TYR A 56 8.37 3.04 22.98
N PHE A 57 7.13 3.53 22.79
CA PHE A 57 6.26 3.87 23.93
C PHE A 57 5.72 2.65 24.67
N VAL A 58 5.53 1.51 24.01
CA VAL A 58 5.19 0.27 24.72
C VAL A 58 6.36 -0.18 25.58
N THR A 59 7.57 -0.22 25.03
CA THR A 59 8.74 -0.72 25.76
C THR A 59 9.17 0.22 26.88
N ASP A 60 9.09 1.54 26.68
CA ASP A 60 9.34 2.55 27.73
C ASP A 60 8.32 2.41 28.87
N GLN A 61 7.04 2.20 28.55
CA GLN A 61 6.01 1.97 29.56
C GLN A 61 6.29 0.72 30.40
N LEU A 62 6.59 -0.42 29.76
CA LEU A 62 6.81 -1.70 30.44
C LEU A 62 8.08 -1.68 31.31
N GLN A 63 9.16 -1.05 30.83
CA GLN A 63 10.37 -0.87 31.63
C GLN A 63 10.13 0.04 32.84
N ASN A 64 9.33 1.09 32.68
CA ASN A 64 8.99 1.95 33.81
C ASN A 64 8.18 1.22 34.88
N GLU A 65 7.21 0.41 34.47
CA GLU A 65 6.41 -0.43 35.38
C GLU A 65 7.30 -1.46 36.10
N TRP A 66 8.20 -2.13 35.37
CA TRP A 66 9.15 -3.05 35.96
C TRP A 66 10.10 -2.37 36.95
N ASP A 67 10.65 -1.21 36.61
CA ASP A 67 11.60 -0.53 37.50
C ASP A 67 10.92 -0.02 38.79
N GLN A 68 9.61 0.25 38.75
CA GLN A 68 8.83 0.68 39.92
C GLN A 68 8.34 -0.51 40.76
N HIS A 69 7.91 -1.61 40.14
CA HIS A 69 7.17 -2.68 40.83
C HIS A 69 7.83 -4.06 40.73
N GLN A 70 8.94 -4.20 39.99
CA GLN A 70 9.60 -5.47 39.64
C GLN A 70 8.64 -6.51 39.04
N THR A 71 7.55 -6.06 38.43
CA THR A 71 6.55 -6.87 37.75
C THR A 71 5.92 -6.07 36.61
N ILE A 72 5.23 -6.74 35.71
CA ILE A 72 4.45 -6.13 34.63
C ILE A 72 3.02 -6.67 34.70
N ASP A 73 2.03 -5.80 34.89
CA ASP A 73 0.61 -6.14 34.82
C ASP A 73 0.16 -6.22 33.35
N LEU A 74 0.38 -7.40 32.76
CA LEU A 74 0.01 -7.70 31.38
C LEU A 74 -1.50 -7.56 31.15
N ILE A 75 -2.34 -7.94 32.11
CA ILE A 75 -3.80 -7.88 31.98
C ILE A 75 -4.26 -6.42 31.87
N SER A 76 -3.77 -5.56 32.76
CA SER A 76 -4.09 -4.13 32.70
C SER A 76 -3.52 -3.48 31.45
N PHE A 77 -2.32 -3.88 31.01
CA PHE A 77 -1.75 -3.41 29.74
C PHE A 77 -2.67 -3.76 28.55
N TYR A 78 -3.03 -5.03 28.37
CA TYR A 78 -3.90 -5.48 27.28
C TYR A 78 -5.27 -4.82 27.33
N ARG A 79 -5.87 -4.71 28.52
CA ARG A 79 -7.16 -4.05 28.71
C ARG A 79 -7.14 -2.57 28.28
N ARG A 80 -6.08 -1.83 28.61
CA ARG A 80 -5.91 -0.43 28.19
C ARG A 80 -5.76 -0.31 26.67
N ARG A 81 -4.98 -1.19 26.06
CA ARG A 81 -4.75 -1.20 24.60
C ARG A 81 -6.02 -1.58 23.84
N PHE A 82 -6.72 -2.62 24.29
CA PHE A 82 -7.99 -3.07 23.71
C PHE A 82 -9.04 -1.96 23.71
N ARG A 83 -9.24 -1.26 24.84
CA ARG A 83 -10.21 -0.14 24.92
C ARG A 83 -9.86 1.06 24.06
N ARG A 84 -8.59 1.22 23.70
CA ARG A 84 -8.13 2.32 22.86
C ARG A 84 -8.29 1.99 21.37
N LEU A 85 -7.94 0.77 20.96
CA LEU A 85 -7.83 0.40 19.55
C LEU A 85 -9.09 -0.27 19.00
N TYR A 86 -9.72 -1.14 19.79
CA TYR A 86 -10.80 -1.99 19.30
C TYR A 86 -12.10 -1.23 18.98
N PRO A 87 -12.58 -0.29 19.82
CA PRO A 87 -13.82 0.43 19.54
C PRO A 87 -13.83 1.20 18.22
N PRO A 88 -12.84 2.07 17.91
CA PRO A 88 -12.79 2.74 16.61
C PRO A 88 -12.62 1.77 15.43
N LEU A 89 -11.87 0.68 15.59
CA LEU A 89 -11.77 -0.39 14.57
C LEU A 89 -13.15 -1.00 14.27
N VAL A 90 -13.88 -1.44 15.29
CA VAL A 90 -15.22 -2.03 15.16
C VAL A 90 -16.20 -1.03 14.54
N GLY A 91 -16.16 0.24 14.94
CA GLY A 91 -16.99 1.29 14.36
C GLY A 91 -16.75 1.46 12.86
N MET A 92 -15.48 1.50 12.45
CA MET A 92 -15.11 1.60 11.03
C MET A 92 -15.50 0.33 10.25
N LEU A 93 -15.23 -0.87 10.79
CA LEU A 93 -15.65 -2.13 10.17
C LEU A 93 -17.17 -2.17 9.98
N LEU A 94 -17.94 -1.79 10.99
CA LEU A 94 -19.40 -1.76 10.94
C LEU A 94 -19.90 -0.83 9.82
N VAL A 95 -19.43 0.43 9.78
CA VAL A 95 -19.85 1.41 8.76
C VAL A 95 -19.46 0.94 7.36
N THR A 96 -18.27 0.37 7.21
CA THR A 96 -17.77 -0.13 5.93
C THR A 96 -18.56 -1.34 5.45
N VAL A 97 -18.86 -2.30 6.32
CA VAL A 97 -19.70 -3.47 6.01
C VAL A 97 -21.12 -3.06 5.66
N VAL A 98 -21.72 -2.10 6.38
CA VAL A 98 -23.05 -1.55 6.04
C VAL A 98 -23.03 -0.97 4.63
N TYR A 99 -22.03 -0.16 4.30
CA TYR A 99 -21.90 0.41 2.96
C TYR A 99 -21.75 -0.67 1.89
N ILE A 100 -20.91 -1.69 2.12
CA ILE A 100 -20.74 -2.82 1.19
C ILE A 100 -22.07 -3.55 0.97
N THR A 101 -22.80 -3.82 2.04
CA THR A 101 -24.08 -4.53 2.01
C THR A 101 -25.13 -3.77 1.19
N LEU A 102 -25.17 -2.44 1.31
CA LEU A 102 -26.19 -1.63 0.64
C LEU A 102 -25.80 -1.25 -0.79
N PHE A 103 -24.52 -0.96 -1.05
CA PHE A 103 -24.10 -0.25 -2.26
C PHE A 103 -23.01 -0.95 -3.08
N SER A 104 -22.27 -1.91 -2.51
CA SER A 104 -21.10 -2.53 -3.15
C SER A 104 -21.09 -4.06 -3.03
N HIS A 105 -22.17 -4.71 -3.42
CA HIS A 105 -22.39 -6.16 -3.33
C HIS A 105 -21.24 -7.03 -3.88
N GLN A 106 -20.50 -6.53 -4.87
CA GLN A 106 -19.32 -7.21 -5.43
C GLN A 106 -18.19 -7.43 -4.40
N LEU A 107 -18.15 -6.65 -3.33
CA LEU A 107 -17.18 -6.76 -2.22
C LEU A 107 -17.69 -7.66 -1.08
N LEU A 108 -18.84 -8.32 -1.22
CA LEU A 108 -19.34 -9.29 -0.24
C LEU A 108 -18.55 -10.59 -0.23
N TYR A 109 -17.90 -10.93 -1.34
CA TYR A 109 -17.07 -12.13 -1.43
C TYR A 109 -15.89 -12.01 -0.46
N GLN A 110 -15.72 -13.05 0.37
CA GLN A 110 -14.71 -13.13 1.44
C GLN A 110 -14.83 -12.07 2.55
N LEU A 111 -15.90 -11.27 2.58
CA LEU A 111 -16.06 -10.20 3.57
C LEU A 111 -16.05 -10.72 5.01
N ARG A 112 -16.61 -11.91 5.25
CA ARG A 112 -16.62 -12.54 6.57
C ARG A 112 -15.21 -12.83 7.06
N GLN A 113 -14.36 -13.42 6.22
CA GLN A 113 -12.97 -13.73 6.54
C GLN A 113 -12.20 -12.43 6.78
N VAL A 114 -12.39 -11.40 5.96
CA VAL A 114 -11.76 -10.09 6.15
C VAL A 114 -12.13 -9.49 7.50
N VAL A 115 -13.42 -9.48 7.86
CA VAL A 115 -13.88 -8.94 9.15
C VAL A 115 -13.34 -9.77 10.31
N VAL A 116 -13.50 -11.10 10.28
CA VAL A 116 -13.04 -11.99 11.36
C VAL A 116 -11.53 -11.88 11.57
N THR A 117 -10.74 -11.91 10.51
CA THR A 117 -9.28 -11.83 10.61
C THR A 117 -8.80 -10.46 11.09
N ASN A 118 -9.51 -9.37 10.79
CA ASN A 118 -9.25 -8.05 11.37
C ASN A 118 -9.61 -7.99 12.86
N LEU A 119 -10.74 -8.58 13.26
CA LEU A 119 -11.15 -8.67 14.66
C LEU A 119 -10.19 -9.55 15.50
N LEU A 120 -9.54 -10.52 14.87
CA LEU A 120 -8.52 -11.40 15.45
C LEU A 120 -7.08 -10.88 15.26
N TRP A 121 -6.90 -9.73 14.59
CA TRP A 121 -5.58 -9.15 14.27
C TRP A 121 -4.61 -10.06 13.50
N VAL A 122 -5.14 -10.94 12.65
CA VAL A 122 -4.37 -11.83 11.76
C VAL A 122 -4.60 -11.53 10.28
N TYR A 123 -5.27 -10.41 9.97
CA TYR A 123 -5.59 -10.00 8.59
C TYR A 123 -4.37 -9.93 7.68
N ASN A 124 -3.21 -9.48 8.19
CA ASN A 124 -1.98 -9.43 7.39
C ASN A 124 -1.52 -10.81 6.88
N TRP A 125 -1.73 -11.88 7.66
CA TRP A 125 -1.41 -13.25 7.23
C TRP A 125 -2.44 -13.80 6.26
N TRP A 126 -3.71 -13.45 6.45
CA TRP A 126 -4.76 -13.77 5.50
C TRP A 126 -4.50 -13.12 4.14
N GLU A 127 -4.10 -11.84 4.13
CA GLU A 127 -3.76 -11.07 2.93
C GLU A 127 -2.55 -11.64 2.17
N ILE A 128 -1.57 -12.25 2.87
CA ILE A 128 -0.44 -12.94 2.22
C ILE A 128 -0.92 -14.13 1.36
N GLY A 129 -1.93 -14.86 1.83
CA GLY A 129 -2.43 -16.07 1.17
C GLY A 129 -3.62 -15.83 0.21
N HIS A 130 -4.39 -14.76 0.42
CA HIS A 130 -5.68 -14.53 -0.25
C HIS A 130 -5.83 -13.12 -0.85
N GLY A 131 -4.93 -12.19 -0.49
CA GLY A 131 -4.95 -10.82 -0.99
C GLY A 131 -4.35 -10.67 -2.39
N GLN A 132 -4.80 -9.64 -3.11
CA GLN A 132 -4.12 -9.19 -4.32
C GLN A 132 -2.77 -8.56 -3.96
N SER A 133 -1.93 -8.26 -4.95
CA SER A 133 -0.72 -7.47 -4.68
C SER A 133 -1.13 -6.14 -4.05
N TYR A 134 -0.47 -5.68 -2.96
CA TYR A 134 -0.74 -4.37 -2.34
C TYR A 134 -0.73 -3.21 -3.36
N PHE A 135 0.03 -3.38 -4.45
CA PHE A 135 0.18 -2.39 -5.51
C PHE A 135 -0.72 -2.65 -6.73
N ASP A 136 -1.56 -3.68 -6.73
CA ASP A 136 -2.55 -3.92 -7.79
C ASP A 136 -3.86 -3.17 -7.47
N ARG A 137 -4.23 -2.22 -8.34
CA ARG A 137 -5.31 -1.24 -8.08
C ARG A 137 -6.48 -1.33 -9.07
N PHE A 138 -6.56 -2.40 -9.87
CA PHE A 138 -7.59 -2.59 -10.90
C PHE A 138 -8.49 -3.82 -10.68
N SER A 139 -8.20 -4.66 -9.70
CA SER A 139 -8.87 -5.95 -9.47
C SER A 139 -9.93 -5.94 -8.34
N GLY A 140 -10.46 -4.77 -7.97
CA GLY A 140 -11.45 -4.65 -6.89
C GLY A 140 -10.80 -4.61 -5.51
N GLU A 141 -9.96 -3.60 -5.30
CA GLU A 141 -9.18 -3.37 -4.08
C GLU A 141 -10.07 -3.37 -2.82
N SER A 142 -9.64 -4.12 -1.80
CA SER A 142 -10.37 -4.21 -0.54
C SER A 142 -10.30 -2.87 0.21
N PRO A 143 -11.43 -2.35 0.73
CA PRO A 143 -11.42 -1.15 1.57
C PRO A 143 -10.73 -1.38 2.92
N PHE A 144 -10.26 -2.61 3.19
CA PHE A 144 -9.62 -3.02 4.43
C PHE A 144 -8.12 -3.28 4.27
N THR A 145 -7.56 -3.17 3.06
CA THR A 145 -6.17 -3.59 2.77
C THR A 145 -5.18 -2.99 3.76
N HIS A 146 -5.26 -1.69 4.05
CA HIS A 146 -4.37 -0.98 5.00
C HIS A 146 -4.36 -1.55 6.42
N LEU A 147 -5.39 -2.30 6.83
CA LEU A 147 -5.45 -2.86 8.19
C LEU A 147 -4.41 -3.94 8.47
N TRP A 148 -3.69 -4.40 7.44
CA TRP A 148 -2.55 -5.31 7.62
C TRP A 148 -1.56 -4.78 8.66
N THR A 149 -1.33 -3.46 8.70
CA THR A 149 -0.39 -2.85 9.65
C THR A 149 -0.88 -2.96 11.09
N LEU A 150 -2.20 -2.88 11.29
CA LEU A 150 -2.81 -3.04 12.61
C LEU A 150 -2.65 -4.47 13.11
N GLY A 151 -2.72 -5.46 12.22
CA GLY A 151 -2.39 -6.85 12.55
C GLY A 151 -0.97 -6.99 13.07
N VAL A 152 0.01 -6.45 12.32
CA VAL A 152 1.43 -6.43 12.73
C VAL A 152 1.63 -5.73 14.08
N GLU A 153 1.03 -4.56 14.26
CA GLU A 153 1.14 -3.76 15.49
C GLU A 153 0.49 -4.47 16.69
N ALA A 154 -0.69 -5.08 16.51
CA ALA A 154 -1.38 -5.79 17.57
C ALA A 154 -0.69 -7.10 17.96
N GLN A 155 -0.10 -7.82 17.00
CA GLN A 155 0.73 -8.99 17.28
C GLN A 155 1.95 -8.59 18.12
N PHE A 156 2.59 -7.46 17.83
CA PHE A 156 3.64 -6.92 18.69
C PHE A 156 3.12 -6.57 20.09
N TYR A 157 1.94 -5.94 20.19
CA TYR A 157 1.33 -5.65 21.49
C TYR A 157 1.01 -6.90 22.30
N LEU A 158 0.76 -8.05 21.68
CA LEU A 158 0.52 -9.31 22.37
C LEU A 158 1.83 -10.00 22.76
N ILE A 159 2.78 -10.11 21.83
CA ILE A 159 3.98 -10.93 21.99
C ILE A 159 5.06 -10.21 22.80
N TRP A 160 5.32 -8.93 22.50
CA TRP A 160 6.47 -8.22 23.06
C TRP A 160 6.39 -8.02 24.58
N PRO A 161 5.26 -7.62 25.18
CA PRO A 161 5.18 -7.48 26.64
C PRO A 161 5.41 -8.80 27.38
N ALA A 162 4.84 -9.91 26.88
CA ALA A 162 5.03 -11.23 27.44
C ALA A 162 6.49 -11.70 27.32
N LEU A 163 7.10 -11.53 26.14
CA LEU A 163 8.51 -11.85 25.90
C LEU A 163 9.41 -11.04 26.84
N LEU A 164 9.18 -9.73 26.94
CA LEU A 164 9.97 -8.85 27.80
C LEU A 164 9.84 -9.24 29.27
N PHE A 165 8.64 -9.57 29.75
CA PHE A 165 8.41 -10.06 31.11
C PHE A 165 9.18 -11.35 31.41
N ILE A 166 9.08 -12.36 30.53
CA ILE A 166 9.80 -13.64 30.68
C ILE A 166 11.31 -13.41 30.76
N VAL A 167 11.83 -12.57 29.85
CA VAL A 167 13.27 -12.26 29.76
C VAL A 167 13.75 -11.49 31.01
N LEU A 168 12.96 -10.55 31.53
CA LEU A 168 13.29 -9.78 32.74
C LEU A 168 13.29 -10.63 34.02
N VAL A 169 12.35 -11.59 34.12
CA VAL A 169 12.28 -12.54 35.23
C VAL A 169 13.44 -13.53 35.17
N GLY A 170 13.70 -14.12 33.99
CA GLY A 170 14.66 -15.23 33.85
C GLY A 170 16.15 -14.85 33.90
N LEU A 171 16.53 -13.61 33.54
CA LEU A 171 17.95 -13.27 33.33
C LEU A 171 18.69 -12.66 34.54
N GLY A 172 18.03 -12.36 35.66
CA GLY A 172 18.69 -11.92 36.90
C GLY A 172 19.79 -10.86 36.70
N LYS A 173 21.06 -11.18 36.99
CA LYS A 173 22.22 -10.26 36.83
C LYS A 173 22.62 -9.99 35.35
N ARG A 174 22.20 -10.81 34.38
CA ARG A 174 22.48 -10.63 32.94
C ARG A 174 21.55 -9.63 32.24
N ARG A 175 20.72 -8.91 32.99
CA ARG A 175 19.78 -7.87 32.51
C ARG A 175 20.39 -6.85 31.55
N ARG A 176 21.69 -6.54 31.68
CA ARG A 176 22.39 -5.60 30.77
C ARG A 176 22.43 -6.05 29.31
N LEU A 177 22.25 -7.35 29.04
CA LEU A 177 22.25 -7.91 27.68
C LEU A 177 20.86 -7.86 27.01
N ILE A 178 19.78 -7.64 27.76
CA ILE A 178 18.40 -7.64 27.24
C ILE A 178 18.23 -6.59 26.15
N LYS A 179 18.91 -5.44 26.27
CA LYS A 179 18.87 -4.39 25.26
C LYS A 179 19.37 -4.86 23.90
N TRP A 180 20.20 -5.91 23.79
CA TRP A 180 20.68 -6.36 22.48
C TRP A 180 19.66 -7.25 21.76
N LEU A 181 18.74 -7.90 22.47
CA LEU A 181 17.71 -8.76 21.89
C LEU A 181 16.85 -8.05 20.83
N PRO A 182 16.21 -6.88 21.09
CA PRO A 182 15.42 -6.21 20.07
C PRO A 182 16.27 -5.75 18.88
N LEU A 183 17.53 -5.34 19.08
CA LEU A 183 18.41 -4.96 17.96
C LEU A 183 18.74 -6.15 17.07
N THR A 184 19.11 -7.29 17.67
CA THR A 184 19.40 -8.52 16.93
C THR A 184 18.16 -8.97 16.15
N LEU A 185 16.98 -8.99 16.79
CA LEU A 185 15.74 -9.34 16.11
C LEU A 185 15.37 -8.33 15.00
N ALA A 186 15.67 -7.05 15.17
CA ALA A 186 15.44 -6.04 14.13
C ALA A 186 16.32 -6.28 12.90
N VAL A 187 17.61 -6.60 13.11
CA VAL A 187 18.53 -6.93 12.02
C VAL A 187 18.10 -8.23 11.32
N LEU A 188 17.74 -9.27 12.08
CA LEU A 188 17.24 -10.52 11.52
C LEU A 188 15.95 -10.31 10.71
N SER A 189 15.03 -9.48 11.19
CA SER A 189 13.81 -9.09 10.47
C SER A 189 14.12 -8.41 9.13
N ALA A 190 15.08 -7.48 9.10
CA ALA A 190 15.51 -6.80 7.88
C ALA A 190 16.24 -7.74 6.89
N VAL A 191 17.11 -8.63 7.40
CA VAL A 191 17.77 -9.65 6.58
C VAL A 191 16.74 -10.61 5.98
N LEU A 192 15.76 -11.05 6.78
CA LEU A 192 14.70 -11.94 6.32
C LEU A 192 13.85 -11.29 5.21
N MET A 193 13.56 -9.99 5.31
CA MET A 193 12.91 -9.23 4.23
C MET A 193 13.72 -9.28 2.94
N ALA A 194 15.05 -9.06 3.01
CA ALA A 194 15.91 -9.08 1.84
C ALA A 194 16.01 -10.48 1.21
N VAL A 195 16.09 -11.53 2.04
CA VAL A 195 16.17 -12.93 1.59
C VAL A 195 14.87 -13.39 0.93
N LEU A 196 13.71 -13.02 1.49
CA LEU A 196 12.40 -13.41 0.97
C LEU A 196 11.87 -12.51 -0.15
N TYR A 197 12.62 -11.48 -0.56
CA TYR A 197 12.19 -10.55 -1.60
C TYR A 197 11.98 -11.26 -2.93
N ASN A 198 10.77 -11.13 -3.48
CA ASN A 198 10.42 -11.61 -4.80
C ASN A 198 9.84 -10.46 -5.64
N PRO A 199 10.52 -10.02 -6.72
CA PRO A 199 10.03 -8.92 -7.56
C PRO A 199 8.71 -9.22 -8.27
N ALA A 200 8.33 -10.49 -8.41
CA ALA A 200 7.04 -10.89 -9.00
C ALA A 200 5.89 -10.88 -7.99
N ASN A 201 6.18 -10.96 -6.68
CA ASN A 201 5.17 -10.95 -5.63
C ASN A 201 5.75 -10.39 -4.32
N LEU A 202 5.35 -9.17 -3.97
CA LEU A 202 5.84 -8.46 -2.79
C LEU A 202 5.04 -8.76 -1.51
N ASN A 203 3.89 -9.45 -1.60
CA ASN A 203 2.94 -9.60 -0.49
C ASN A 203 3.58 -10.21 0.76
N ARG A 204 4.37 -11.28 0.58
CA ARG A 204 5.00 -11.98 1.70
C ARG A 204 5.92 -11.08 2.53
N VAL A 205 6.72 -10.24 1.87
CA VAL A 205 7.67 -9.35 2.54
C VAL A 205 7.01 -8.06 3.01
N TYR A 206 5.95 -7.61 2.33
CA TYR A 206 5.26 -6.36 2.65
C TYR A 206 4.33 -6.50 3.85
N TYR A 207 3.54 -7.58 3.93
CA TYR A 207 2.55 -7.82 4.99
C TYR A 207 3.09 -8.66 6.17
N GLY A 208 4.22 -9.35 5.99
CA GLY A 208 4.77 -10.27 6.99
C GLY A 208 5.17 -9.57 8.29
N THR A 209 4.65 -10.01 9.43
CA THR A 209 5.03 -9.45 10.73
C THR A 209 6.53 -9.59 10.97
N ASP A 210 7.09 -10.74 10.63
CA ASP A 210 8.50 -11.08 10.76
C ASP A 210 9.42 -10.24 9.86
N THR A 211 8.97 -9.88 8.66
CA THR A 211 9.74 -9.03 7.73
C THR A 211 9.56 -7.54 8.00
N ARG A 212 8.55 -7.14 8.81
CA ARG A 212 8.22 -5.74 9.13
C ARG A 212 8.53 -5.35 10.58
N ALA A 213 8.81 -6.32 11.45
CA ALA A 213 9.04 -6.11 12.88
C ALA A 213 10.22 -5.17 13.18
N PHE A 214 11.19 -5.03 12.27
CA PHE A 214 12.37 -4.20 12.52
C PHE A 214 12.06 -2.77 12.98
N SER A 215 11.02 -2.10 12.45
CA SER A 215 10.69 -0.75 12.90
C SER A 215 10.21 -0.73 14.35
N LEU A 216 9.33 -1.66 14.74
CA LEU A 216 8.87 -1.84 16.12
C LEU A 216 10.04 -2.15 17.06
N LEU A 217 10.91 -3.06 16.64
CA LEU A 217 12.04 -3.54 17.42
C LEU A 217 13.14 -2.49 17.57
N LEU A 218 13.39 -1.65 16.56
CA LEU A 218 14.26 -0.47 16.69
C LEU A 218 13.70 0.53 17.71
N GLY A 219 12.37 0.71 17.74
CA GLY A 219 11.71 1.55 18.73
C GLY A 219 11.86 0.98 20.14
N ALA A 220 11.67 -0.34 20.28
CA ALA A 220 11.85 -1.06 21.52
C ALA A 220 13.31 -0.99 22.02
N TRP A 221 14.27 -1.16 21.11
CA TRP A 221 15.70 -0.99 21.39
C TRP A 221 16.00 0.41 21.90
N LEU A 222 15.53 1.44 21.19
CA LEU A 222 15.72 2.84 21.57
C LEU A 222 15.15 3.10 22.96
N ALA A 223 13.99 2.55 23.32
CA ALA A 223 13.42 2.71 24.65
C ALA A 223 14.28 2.09 25.77
N MET A 224 15.04 1.04 25.47
CA MET A 224 15.93 0.39 26.43
C MET A 224 17.25 1.14 26.62
N VAL A 225 17.78 1.75 25.56
CA VAL A 225 19.07 2.47 25.62
C VAL A 225 18.91 3.98 25.86
N TRP A 226 17.73 4.53 25.58
CA TRP A 226 17.38 5.94 25.68
C TRP A 226 16.02 6.16 26.39
N PRO A 227 15.86 5.64 27.63
CA PRO A 227 14.60 5.71 28.38
C PRO A 227 14.31 7.13 28.87
N ARG A 228 13.08 7.62 28.67
CA ARG A 228 12.73 9.04 28.89
C ARG A 228 13.00 9.53 30.30
N LYS A 229 12.75 8.67 31.30
CA LYS A 229 12.92 8.99 32.72
C LYS A 229 14.37 9.27 33.13
N HIS A 230 15.36 8.76 32.38
CA HIS A 230 16.77 8.95 32.69
C HIS A 230 17.38 10.13 31.91
N LEU A 231 16.64 10.72 30.96
CA LEU A 231 17.13 11.83 30.15
C LEU A 231 17.04 13.15 30.93
N ARG A 232 18.13 13.91 30.94
CA ARG A 232 18.23 15.20 31.65
C ARG A 232 18.11 16.36 30.67
N GLY A 233 17.44 17.43 31.08
CA GLY A 233 17.26 18.64 30.25
C GLY A 233 18.51 19.50 30.11
N ASN A 234 19.41 19.44 31.11
CA ASN A 234 20.62 20.25 31.16
C ASN A 234 21.72 19.60 30.33
N LEU A 235 21.74 19.89 29.04
CA LEU A 235 22.81 19.49 28.13
C LEU A 235 23.85 20.59 28.02
N ALA A 236 25.13 20.19 27.93
CA ALA A 236 26.18 21.09 27.46
C ALA A 236 25.84 21.61 26.04
N PRO A 237 26.28 22.83 25.66
CA PRO A 237 26.00 23.42 24.35
C PRO A 237 26.32 22.46 23.19
N THR A 238 27.47 21.79 23.23
CA THR A 238 27.88 20.80 22.22
C THR A 238 26.90 19.63 22.12
N GLY A 239 26.44 19.08 23.24
CA GLY A 239 25.46 17.98 23.26
C GLY A 239 24.10 18.39 22.70
N LYS A 240 23.66 19.63 22.98
CA LYS A 240 22.45 20.20 22.39
C LYS A 240 22.58 20.38 20.87
N THR A 241 23.72 20.88 20.40
CA THR A 241 24.00 21.03 18.96
C THR A 241 24.02 19.68 18.24
N ILE A 242 24.67 18.66 18.82
CA ILE A 242 24.70 17.30 18.23
C ILE A 242 23.30 16.71 18.12
N LEU A 243 22.48 16.78 19.18
CA LEU A 243 21.11 16.25 19.13
C LEU A 243 20.22 17.03 18.16
N ASN A 244 20.32 18.36 18.13
CA ASN A 244 19.56 19.17 17.18
C ASN A 244 19.99 18.89 15.74
N GLY A 245 21.30 18.82 15.46
CA GLY A 245 21.85 18.47 14.16
C GLY A 245 21.40 17.09 13.70
N GLY A 246 21.52 16.08 14.58
CA GLY A 246 21.02 14.73 14.31
C GLY A 246 19.52 14.69 14.03
N GLY A 247 18.72 15.48 14.75
CA GLY A 247 17.28 15.60 14.55
C GLY A 247 16.93 16.22 13.19
N VAL A 248 17.59 17.32 12.82
CA VAL A 248 17.39 17.98 11.51
C VAL A 248 17.82 17.06 10.36
N ILE A 249 18.99 16.45 10.45
CA ILE A 249 19.49 15.51 9.43
C ILE A 249 18.52 14.34 9.27
N SER A 250 18.04 13.77 10.38
CA SER A 250 17.08 12.66 10.36
C SER A 250 15.73 13.06 9.75
N LEU A 251 15.25 14.26 10.06
CA LEU A 251 14.03 14.81 9.46
C LEU A 251 14.20 15.01 7.95
N LEU A 252 15.35 15.54 7.51
CA LEU A 252 15.66 15.68 6.08
C LEU A 252 15.71 14.33 5.38
N ILE A 253 16.35 13.32 5.97
CA ILE A 253 16.38 11.94 5.43
C ILE A 253 14.95 11.38 5.32
N ILE A 254 14.10 11.62 6.31
CA ILE A 254 12.69 11.21 6.27
C ILE A 254 11.94 11.87 5.11
N LEU A 255 12.09 13.19 4.96
CA LEU A 255 11.43 13.95 3.90
C LEU A 255 11.96 13.56 2.51
N ILE A 256 13.27 13.33 2.38
CA ILE A 256 13.86 12.80 1.15
C ILE A 256 13.32 11.41 0.85
N GLY A 257 13.25 10.52 1.85
CA GLY A 257 12.70 9.17 1.70
C GLY A 257 11.25 9.18 1.22
N PHE A 258 10.42 10.09 1.74
CA PHE A 258 9.05 10.31 1.25
C PHE A 258 9.00 10.69 -0.24
N CYS A 259 9.96 11.49 -0.71
CA CYS A 259 9.99 11.94 -2.10
C CYS A 259 10.68 10.95 -3.06
N SER A 260 11.57 10.08 -2.58
CA SER A 260 12.48 9.32 -3.45
C SER A 260 12.39 7.79 -3.33
N LEU A 261 11.98 7.26 -2.18
CA LEU A 261 12.08 5.82 -1.92
C LEU A 261 10.81 5.12 -2.39
N ASP A 262 10.88 4.56 -3.59
CA ASP A 262 9.75 3.90 -4.25
C ASP A 262 9.40 2.54 -3.62
N GLY A 263 8.11 2.31 -3.36
CA GLY A 263 7.62 1.09 -2.71
C GLY A 263 7.84 -0.20 -3.48
N GLN A 264 8.13 -0.13 -4.79
CA GLN A 264 8.38 -1.27 -5.66
C GLN A 264 9.87 -1.42 -6.03
N ALA A 265 10.72 -0.48 -5.63
CA ALA A 265 12.15 -0.55 -5.88
C ALA A 265 12.82 -1.66 -5.06
N LYS A 266 13.79 -2.35 -5.67
CA LYS A 266 14.59 -3.39 -4.99
C LYS A 266 15.26 -2.86 -3.71
N PHE A 267 15.83 -1.65 -3.77
CA PHE A 267 16.55 -1.04 -2.65
C PHE A 267 15.69 -0.94 -1.38
N THR A 268 14.39 -0.68 -1.54
CA THR A 268 13.42 -0.57 -0.45
C THR A 268 13.41 -1.78 0.46
N TYR A 269 13.49 -2.98 -0.14
CA TYR A 269 13.45 -4.26 0.57
C TYR A 269 14.83 -4.82 0.93
N PHE A 270 15.90 -4.36 0.26
CA PHE A 270 17.28 -4.76 0.52
C PHE A 270 17.99 -3.91 1.60
N GLY A 271 17.25 -3.08 2.33
CA GLY A 271 17.78 -2.30 3.46
C GLY A 271 17.32 -0.85 3.49
N GLY A 272 16.80 -0.31 2.38
CA GLY A 272 16.33 1.08 2.31
C GLY A 272 15.30 1.41 3.38
N MET A 273 14.32 0.53 3.61
CA MET A 273 13.31 0.76 4.65
C MET A 273 13.83 0.57 6.09
N PHE A 274 14.87 -0.26 6.27
CA PHE A 274 15.57 -0.41 7.54
C PHE A 274 16.38 0.86 7.87
N LEU A 275 17.15 1.38 6.90
CA LEU A 275 17.88 2.64 7.02
C LEU A 275 16.95 3.83 7.29
N TYR A 276 15.79 3.85 6.60
CA TYR A 276 14.75 4.84 6.87
C TYR A 276 14.23 4.75 8.32
N SER A 277 14.02 3.53 8.83
CA SER A 277 13.59 3.32 10.23
C SER A 277 14.66 3.74 11.23
N LEU A 278 15.95 3.58 10.91
CA LEU A 278 17.06 4.10 11.72
C LEU A 278 17.06 5.63 11.76
N ALA A 279 16.85 6.30 10.64
CA ALA A 279 16.68 7.76 10.63
C ALA A 279 15.47 8.19 11.47
N GLY A 280 14.34 7.48 11.35
CA GLY A 280 13.18 7.69 12.21
C GLY A 280 13.50 7.48 13.70
N MET A 281 14.31 6.49 14.04
CA MET A 281 14.72 6.20 15.41
C MET A 281 15.56 7.34 15.99
N VAL A 282 16.51 7.88 15.21
CA VAL A 282 17.31 9.04 15.61
C VAL A 282 16.42 10.28 15.77
N LEU A 283 15.50 10.54 14.83
CA LEU A 283 14.53 11.63 14.98
C LEU A 283 13.71 11.47 16.27
N LEU A 284 13.16 10.28 16.52
CA LEU A 284 12.40 9.99 17.74
C LEU A 284 13.24 10.22 19.00
N ALA A 285 14.51 9.78 19.01
CA ALA A 285 15.43 9.99 20.13
C ALA A 285 15.62 11.48 20.46
N THR A 286 15.70 12.34 19.43
CA THR A 286 15.82 13.80 19.60
C THR A 286 14.50 14.46 20.00
N ILE A 287 13.35 13.90 19.61
CA ILE A 287 12.03 14.39 20.03
C ILE A 287 11.78 14.08 21.51
N VAL A 288 12.15 12.88 21.97
CA VAL A 288 11.89 12.47 23.37
C VAL A 288 12.91 13.04 24.35
N HIS A 289 14.06 13.54 23.88
CA HIS A 289 15.09 14.10 24.75
C HIS A 289 14.73 15.53 25.21
N PRO A 290 14.59 15.79 26.52
CA PRO A 290 14.12 17.09 27.04
C PRO A 290 15.07 18.26 26.77
N GLY A 291 16.38 17.99 26.61
CA GLY A 291 17.37 19.02 26.26
C GLY A 291 17.44 19.38 24.77
N ALA A 292 16.80 18.59 23.89
CA ALA A 292 16.79 18.85 22.45
C ALA A 292 15.64 19.78 22.05
N SER A 293 15.83 20.54 20.98
CA SER A 293 14.83 21.52 20.49
C SER A 293 13.77 20.90 19.57
N MET A 294 14.01 19.66 19.11
CA MET A 294 13.18 18.98 18.12
C MET A 294 11.72 18.77 18.59
N ASN A 295 11.52 18.48 19.88
CA ASN A 295 10.18 18.43 20.48
C ASN A 295 9.41 19.75 20.29
N ARG A 296 10.07 20.89 20.55
CA ARG A 296 9.47 22.22 20.44
C ARG A 296 9.13 22.54 18.98
N TRP A 297 10.04 22.26 18.05
CA TRP A 297 9.83 22.56 16.62
C TRP A 297 8.69 21.74 16.01
N LEU A 298 8.46 20.52 16.47
CA LEU A 298 7.34 19.67 16.02
C LEU A 298 6.06 19.84 16.85
N THR A 299 6.03 20.78 17.79
CA THR A 299 4.84 21.06 18.60
C THR A 299 4.12 22.28 18.06
N ASN A 300 2.93 22.07 17.49
CA ASN A 300 2.01 23.13 17.08
C ASN A 300 0.55 22.61 17.18
N PRO A 301 -0.47 23.50 17.20
CA PRO A 301 -1.86 23.07 17.39
C PRO A 301 -2.38 22.15 16.27
N VAL A 302 -1.95 22.35 15.03
CA VAL A 302 -2.36 21.52 13.88
C VAL A 302 -1.80 20.10 14.02
N PHE A 303 -0.49 19.98 14.28
CA PHE A 303 0.17 18.69 14.49
C PHE A 303 -0.38 17.97 15.71
N SER A 304 -0.70 18.70 16.78
CA SER A 304 -1.34 18.13 17.95
C SER A 304 -2.73 17.59 17.63
N TRP A 305 -3.52 18.30 16.82
CA TRP A 305 -4.87 17.89 16.44
C TRP A 305 -4.85 16.64 15.55
N ILE A 306 -4.02 16.65 14.50
CA ILE A 306 -3.86 15.52 13.56
C ILE A 306 -3.22 14.33 14.27
N GLY A 307 -2.11 14.52 14.97
CA GLY A 307 -1.36 13.46 15.65
C GLY A 307 -2.21 12.69 16.67
N ARG A 308 -3.07 13.38 17.42
CA ARG A 308 -4.02 12.74 18.36
C ARG A 308 -5.11 11.90 17.68
N ARG A 309 -5.44 12.22 16.42
CA ARG A 309 -6.45 11.54 15.60
C ARG A 309 -5.86 10.62 14.54
N SER A 310 -4.53 10.53 14.48
CA SER A 310 -3.80 9.79 13.44
C SER A 310 -4.30 8.34 13.29
N TYR A 311 -4.69 7.69 14.39
CA TYR A 311 -5.29 6.35 14.35
C TYR A 311 -6.64 6.36 13.60
N GLY A 312 -7.57 7.25 13.96
CA GLY A 312 -8.86 7.39 13.28
C GLY A 312 -8.68 7.75 11.80
N ILE A 313 -7.83 8.74 11.52
CA ILE A 313 -7.51 9.15 10.15
C ILE A 313 -6.99 7.95 9.34
N TYR A 314 -6.06 7.18 9.91
CA TYR A 314 -5.49 6.01 9.27
C TYR A 314 -6.54 4.93 8.95
N ILE A 315 -7.44 4.60 9.87
CA ILE A 315 -8.40 3.52 9.63
C ILE A 315 -9.52 3.89 8.66
N TYR A 316 -9.93 5.17 8.59
CA TYR A 316 -10.99 5.61 7.69
C TYR A 316 -10.49 6.01 6.29
N GLN A 317 -9.19 6.24 6.10
CA GLN A 317 -8.67 6.73 4.82
C GLN A 317 -9.02 5.82 3.63
N PHE A 318 -8.80 4.51 3.79
CA PHE A 318 -8.90 3.55 2.70
C PHE A 318 -10.35 3.28 2.28
N PRO A 319 -11.28 2.96 3.21
CA PRO A 319 -12.68 2.78 2.84
C PRO A 319 -13.24 4.00 2.10
N ILE A 320 -12.90 5.21 2.56
CA ILE A 320 -13.37 6.45 1.95
C ILE A 320 -12.80 6.60 0.53
N MET A 321 -11.49 6.44 0.35
CA MET A 321 -10.85 6.52 -0.97
C MET A 321 -11.44 5.48 -1.93
N ILE A 322 -11.51 4.20 -1.52
CA ILE A 322 -12.01 3.11 -2.36
C ILE A 322 -13.46 3.34 -2.79
N PHE A 323 -14.33 3.74 -1.87
CA PHE A 323 -15.74 3.97 -2.20
C PHE A 323 -15.96 5.23 -3.04
N TYR A 324 -15.15 6.27 -2.84
CA TYR A 324 -15.21 7.49 -3.63
C TYR A 324 -14.70 7.27 -5.06
N GLU A 325 -13.50 6.67 -5.22
CA GLU A 325 -12.91 6.35 -6.51
C GLU A 325 -13.75 5.36 -7.33
N ALA A 326 -14.52 4.48 -6.67
CA ALA A 326 -15.45 3.58 -7.36
C ALA A 326 -16.62 4.30 -8.06
N LYS A 327 -16.89 5.57 -7.70
CA LYS A 327 -17.99 6.38 -8.26
C LYS A 327 -17.51 7.60 -9.05
N VAL A 328 -16.30 8.08 -8.78
CA VAL A 328 -15.77 9.33 -9.33
C VAL A 328 -14.51 9.07 -10.16
N GLN A 329 -14.43 9.66 -11.35
CA GLN A 329 -13.23 9.63 -12.19
C GLN A 329 -12.19 10.61 -11.64
N VAL A 330 -11.45 10.18 -10.62
CA VAL A 330 -10.51 11.05 -9.89
C VAL A 330 -9.42 11.64 -10.79
N GLY A 331 -9.01 10.90 -11.83
CA GLY A 331 -8.02 11.33 -12.82
C GLY A 331 -8.41 12.59 -13.62
N ALA A 332 -9.70 12.92 -13.73
CA ALA A 332 -10.15 14.14 -14.43
C ALA A 332 -9.76 15.42 -13.67
N HIS A 333 -9.90 15.40 -12.34
CA HIS A 333 -9.60 16.54 -11.46
C HIS A 333 -8.87 16.06 -10.18
N PRO A 334 -7.61 15.60 -10.28
CA PRO A 334 -6.95 14.86 -9.20
C PRO A 334 -6.81 15.69 -7.91
N PHE A 335 -6.53 16.99 -8.00
CA PHE A 335 -6.38 17.86 -6.83
C PHE A 335 -7.69 18.16 -6.11
N ILE A 336 -8.77 18.42 -6.86
CA ILE A 336 -10.10 18.71 -6.29
C ILE A 336 -10.63 17.45 -5.60
N ASN A 337 -10.55 16.31 -6.28
CA ASN A 337 -10.99 15.03 -5.73
C ASN A 337 -10.17 14.65 -4.48
N GLY A 338 -8.85 14.79 -4.51
CA GLY A 338 -8.02 14.55 -3.34
C GLY A 338 -8.36 15.44 -2.15
N PHE A 339 -8.73 16.71 -2.37
CA PHE A 339 -9.20 17.58 -1.28
C PHE A 339 -10.52 17.11 -0.68
N ILE A 340 -11.47 16.68 -1.52
CA ILE A 340 -12.76 16.12 -1.08
C ILE A 340 -12.53 14.86 -0.25
N GLU A 341 -11.67 13.96 -0.70
CA GLU A 341 -11.32 12.73 0.02
C GLU A 341 -10.69 13.04 1.38
N VAL A 342 -9.70 13.93 1.43
CA VAL A 342 -9.10 14.37 2.70
C VAL A 342 -10.15 14.96 3.64
N ALA A 343 -11.05 15.81 3.14
CA ALA A 343 -12.11 16.39 3.95
C ALA A 343 -13.04 15.32 4.53
N MET A 344 -13.48 14.35 3.73
CA MET A 344 -14.30 13.23 4.19
C MET A 344 -13.59 12.40 5.25
N ILE A 345 -12.29 12.12 5.07
CA ILE A 345 -11.48 11.36 6.03
C ILE A 345 -11.39 12.09 7.37
N LEU A 346 -11.09 13.40 7.35
CA LEU A 346 -10.98 14.20 8.56
C LEU A 346 -12.32 14.31 9.30
N VAL A 347 -13.44 14.44 8.57
CA VAL A 347 -14.78 14.43 9.15
C VAL A 347 -15.10 13.08 9.78
N ALA A 348 -14.88 11.97 9.07
CA ALA A 348 -15.14 10.62 9.59
C ALA A 348 -14.28 10.32 10.82
N ALA A 349 -12.99 10.67 10.77
CA ALA A 349 -12.07 10.52 11.89
C ALA A 349 -12.49 11.35 13.10
N GLU A 350 -12.94 12.60 12.91
CA GLU A 350 -13.41 13.46 14.00
C GLU A 350 -14.72 12.97 14.62
N LEU A 351 -15.67 12.50 13.78
CA LEU A 351 -16.91 11.90 14.26
C LEU A 351 -16.62 10.63 15.07
N SER A 352 -15.77 9.73 14.55
CA SER A 352 -15.35 8.52 15.27
C SER A 352 -14.61 8.85 16.56
N TYR A 353 -13.74 9.86 16.55
CA TYR A 353 -13.00 10.30 17.73
C TYR A 353 -13.94 10.74 18.86
N ARG A 354 -14.93 11.57 18.54
CA ARG A 354 -15.89 12.11 19.52
C ARG A 354 -16.96 11.12 19.95
N LEU A 355 -17.45 10.29 19.03
CA LEU A 355 -18.62 9.43 19.24
C LEU A 355 -18.26 8.01 19.66
N VAL A 356 -17.07 7.53 19.32
CA VAL A 356 -16.64 6.15 19.58
C VAL A 356 -15.42 6.12 20.49
N GLU A 357 -14.33 6.78 20.11
CA GLU A 357 -13.04 6.66 20.82
C GLU A 357 -13.07 7.29 22.23
N MET A 358 -13.50 8.55 22.34
CA MET A 358 -13.55 9.25 23.64
C MET A 358 -14.52 8.61 24.64
N PRO A 359 -15.76 8.23 24.25
CA PRO A 359 -16.65 7.51 25.15
C PRO A 359 -16.05 6.17 25.60
N ALA A 360 -15.48 5.39 24.68
CA ALA A 360 -14.92 4.07 25.00
C ALA A 360 -13.70 4.14 25.92
N LYS A 361 -12.88 5.19 25.80
CA LYS A 361 -11.75 5.44 26.69
C LYS A 361 -12.19 5.72 28.12
N ASN A 362 -13.28 6.46 28.31
CA ASN A 362 -13.79 6.88 29.61
C ASN A 362 -14.81 5.88 30.20
N LEU A 363 -15.15 4.82 29.45
CA LEU A 363 -16.15 3.84 29.83
C LEU A 363 -15.65 2.91 30.95
N GLN A 364 -16.22 3.08 32.14
CA GLN A 364 -16.13 2.11 33.23
C GLN A 364 -17.33 1.16 33.15
N LEU A 365 -17.08 -0.13 32.90
CA LEU A 365 -18.12 -1.15 32.70
C LEU A 365 -19.15 -1.19 33.85
N LYS A 366 -18.70 -0.95 35.08
CA LYS A 366 -19.53 -0.89 36.29
C LYS A 366 -20.51 0.29 36.27
N GLU A 367 -20.11 1.45 35.76
CA GLU A 367 -21.00 2.61 35.62
C GLU A 367 -22.05 2.44 34.53
N LEU A 368 -21.75 1.68 33.47
CA LEU A 368 -22.68 1.46 32.38
C LEU A 368 -23.92 0.69 32.87
N VAL A 369 -23.70 -0.39 33.63
CA VAL A 369 -24.76 -1.21 34.22
C VAL A 369 -25.58 -0.40 35.24
N GLY A 370 -24.93 0.45 36.04
CA GLY A 370 -25.59 1.36 36.97
C GLY A 370 -26.47 2.41 36.26
N LYS A 371 -25.97 3.03 35.18
CA LYS A 371 -26.70 4.02 34.36
C LYS A 371 -27.82 3.39 33.52
N LEU A 372 -27.68 2.12 33.14
CA LEU A 372 -28.72 1.35 32.46
C LEU A 372 -29.93 1.08 33.37
N LYS A 373 -29.70 0.83 34.67
CA LYS A 373 -30.75 0.55 35.66
C LYS A 373 -31.45 1.78 36.23
N THR A 374 -30.84 2.97 36.19
CA THR A 374 -31.28 4.12 37.02
C THR A 374 -31.80 5.34 36.25
N ARG A 375 -31.78 5.34 34.90
CA ARG A 375 -32.28 6.47 34.11
C ARG A 375 -33.37 6.05 33.12
N PRO A 376 -34.59 6.63 33.16
CA PRO A 376 -35.59 6.40 32.13
C PRO A 376 -35.00 6.80 30.78
N ALA A 377 -35.14 5.91 29.80
CA ALA A 377 -34.60 6.12 28.48
C ALA A 377 -35.43 7.19 27.74
N GLY A 378 -34.97 8.45 27.77
CA GLY A 378 -35.57 9.50 26.95
C GLY A 378 -35.46 9.20 25.46
N LEU A 379 -36.35 9.77 24.64
CA LEU A 379 -36.48 9.51 23.19
C LEU A 379 -35.13 9.48 22.43
N LYS A 380 -34.21 10.40 22.75
CA LYS A 380 -32.85 10.46 22.14
C LYS A 380 -32.04 9.18 22.35
N ARG A 381 -32.22 8.47 23.46
CA ARG A 381 -31.54 7.20 23.75
C ARG A 381 -32.12 6.08 22.91
N TRP A 382 -33.45 5.99 22.80
CA TRP A 382 -34.12 5.01 21.95
C TRP A 382 -33.80 5.20 20.47
N VAL A 383 -33.78 6.45 19.98
CA VAL A 383 -33.37 6.74 18.60
C VAL A 383 -31.94 6.28 18.32
N ARG A 384 -31.00 6.53 19.25
CA ARG A 384 -29.62 6.05 19.10
C ARG A 384 -29.52 4.53 19.12
N LEU A 385 -30.21 3.87 20.05
CA LEU A 385 -30.21 2.42 20.12
C LEU A 385 -30.83 1.81 18.87
N GLY A 386 -31.97 2.32 18.40
CA GLY A 386 -32.61 1.89 17.16
C GLY A 386 -31.71 2.07 15.94
N ALA A 387 -31.05 3.22 15.80
CA ALA A 387 -30.11 3.47 14.71
C ALA A 387 -28.90 2.52 14.74
N THR A 388 -28.28 2.33 15.92
CA THR A 388 -27.16 1.39 16.06
C THR A 388 -27.59 -0.05 15.81
N SER A 389 -28.74 -0.47 16.34
CA SER A 389 -29.30 -1.80 16.10
C SER A 389 -29.58 -2.02 14.61
N LEU A 390 -30.13 -1.03 13.90
CA LEU A 390 -30.35 -1.11 12.46
C LEU A 390 -29.03 -1.29 11.70
N LEU A 391 -28.00 -0.50 12.02
CA LEU A 391 -26.67 -0.64 11.40
C LEU A 391 -26.08 -2.04 11.64
N VAL A 392 -26.19 -2.55 12.87
CA VAL A 392 -25.72 -3.91 13.21
C VAL A 392 -26.52 -4.96 12.45
N CYS A 393 -27.84 -4.84 12.38
CA CYS A 393 -28.68 -5.76 11.61
C CYS A 393 -28.29 -5.76 10.12
N VAL A 394 -28.11 -4.60 9.49
CA VAL A 394 -27.69 -4.51 8.09
C VAL A 394 -26.31 -5.16 7.91
N ALA A 395 -25.36 -4.91 8.81
CA ALA A 395 -24.05 -5.54 8.72
C ALA A 395 -24.11 -7.07 8.90
N LEU A 396 -24.91 -7.56 9.84
CA LEU A 396 -25.12 -8.99 10.04
C LEU A 396 -25.77 -9.65 8.82
N VAL A 397 -26.75 -8.98 8.18
CA VAL A 397 -27.31 -9.43 6.91
C VAL A 397 -26.20 -9.57 5.87
N GLY A 398 -25.38 -8.53 5.67
CA GLY A 398 -24.24 -8.58 4.73
C GLY A 398 -23.27 -9.72 5.00
N LEU A 399 -22.95 -9.98 6.27
CA LEU A 399 -22.06 -11.07 6.68
C LEU A 399 -22.70 -12.47 6.58
N ALA A 400 -24.04 -12.55 6.64
CA ALA A 400 -24.80 -13.78 6.53
C ALA A 400 -25.16 -14.14 5.08
N LEU A 401 -25.13 -13.18 4.16
CA LEU A 401 -25.32 -13.43 2.73
C LEU A 401 -24.32 -14.50 2.25
N PRO A 402 -24.76 -15.43 1.38
CA PRO A 402 -23.90 -16.50 0.91
C PRO A 402 -22.69 -15.95 0.15
N GLU A 403 -21.51 -16.46 0.48
CA GLU A 403 -20.23 -16.15 -0.17
C GLU A 403 -20.21 -16.71 -1.60
N LYS A 404 -20.94 -16.07 -2.50
CA LYS A 404 -20.83 -16.35 -3.92
C LYS A 404 -19.62 -15.58 -4.42
N ALA A 405 -18.61 -16.31 -4.89
CA ALA A 405 -17.58 -15.70 -5.73
C ALA A 405 -18.29 -14.86 -6.81
N PRO A 406 -17.92 -13.59 -6.98
CA PRO A 406 -18.53 -12.78 -8.03
C PRO A 406 -18.34 -13.55 -9.33
N ALA A 407 -19.41 -13.66 -10.12
CA ALA A 407 -19.30 -14.29 -11.43
C ALA A 407 -18.15 -13.60 -12.16
N LYS A 408 -17.18 -14.40 -12.65
CA LYS A 408 -16.05 -13.86 -13.41
C LYS A 408 -16.62 -12.92 -14.47
N THR A 409 -16.14 -11.69 -14.49
CA THR A 409 -16.60 -10.74 -15.49
C THR A 409 -16.29 -11.28 -16.89
N ALA A 410 -17.01 -10.81 -17.91
CA ALA A 410 -16.70 -11.18 -19.29
C ALA A 410 -15.21 -10.96 -19.61
N LEU A 411 -14.64 -9.87 -19.08
CA LEU A 411 -13.23 -9.54 -19.15
C LEU A 411 -12.33 -10.59 -18.45
N GLN A 412 -12.62 -10.98 -17.21
CA GLN A 412 -11.80 -11.98 -16.51
C GLN A 412 -11.81 -13.34 -17.21
N ASN A 413 -12.97 -13.74 -17.76
CA ASN A 413 -13.09 -14.96 -18.54
C ASN A 413 -12.27 -14.87 -19.85
N HIS A 414 -12.34 -13.72 -20.53
CA HIS A 414 -11.55 -13.44 -21.71
C HIS A 414 -10.04 -13.48 -21.41
N LEU A 415 -9.57 -12.78 -20.39
CA LEU A 415 -8.16 -12.77 -19.97
C LEU A 415 -7.64 -14.16 -19.60
N THR A 416 -8.46 -14.97 -18.91
CA THR A 416 -8.08 -16.35 -18.57
C THR A 416 -7.85 -17.18 -19.84
N LYS A 417 -8.81 -17.15 -20.78
CA LYS A 417 -8.71 -17.87 -22.06
C LYS A 417 -7.57 -17.35 -22.94
N ALA A 418 -7.38 -16.03 -22.97
CA ALA A 418 -6.29 -15.38 -23.70
C ALA A 418 -4.93 -15.86 -23.18
N ASN A 419 -4.74 -15.83 -21.86
CA ASN A 419 -3.50 -16.27 -21.22
C ASN A 419 -3.21 -17.77 -21.46
N GLU A 420 -4.21 -18.65 -21.36
CA GLU A 420 -4.04 -20.08 -21.64
C GLU A 420 -3.62 -20.33 -23.08
N ALA A 421 -4.29 -19.67 -24.05
CA ALA A 421 -3.95 -19.79 -25.47
C ALA A 421 -2.54 -19.24 -25.77
N THR A 422 -2.20 -18.08 -25.21
CA THR A 422 -0.86 -17.48 -25.34
C THR A 422 0.21 -18.36 -24.72
N ALA A 423 -0.02 -18.96 -23.56
CA ALA A 423 0.91 -19.88 -22.92
C ALA A 423 1.14 -21.14 -23.78
N ALA A 424 0.07 -21.73 -24.33
CA ALA A 424 0.16 -22.86 -25.26
C ALA A 424 1.01 -22.51 -26.49
N ARG A 425 0.81 -21.30 -27.03
CA ARG A 425 1.55 -20.81 -28.20
C ARG A 425 3.01 -20.51 -27.90
N ASN A 426 3.31 -19.88 -26.77
CA ASN A 426 4.67 -19.65 -26.31
C ASN A 426 5.43 -20.96 -26.12
N LYS A 427 4.77 -22.05 -25.67
CA LYS A 427 5.38 -23.39 -25.59
C LYS A 427 5.78 -23.91 -26.97
N LEU A 428 4.96 -23.71 -28.00
CA LEU A 428 5.29 -24.10 -29.39
C LEU A 428 6.49 -23.31 -29.93
N ILE A 429 6.46 -21.98 -29.77
CA ILE A 429 7.55 -21.09 -30.19
C ILE A 429 8.85 -21.46 -29.48
N ALA A 430 8.79 -21.71 -28.17
CA ALA A 430 9.95 -22.14 -27.38
C ALA A 430 10.51 -23.51 -27.82
N ALA A 431 9.68 -24.37 -28.42
CA ALA A 431 10.09 -25.63 -29.00
C ALA A 431 10.53 -25.51 -30.48
N GLY A 432 10.65 -24.28 -31.02
CA GLY A 432 11.02 -24.04 -32.42
C GLY A 432 9.92 -24.41 -33.43
N LYS A 433 8.68 -24.65 -32.97
CA LYS A 433 7.55 -25.04 -33.83
C LYS A 433 6.78 -23.81 -34.28
N ALA A 434 6.50 -23.72 -35.58
CA ALA A 434 5.64 -22.67 -36.15
C ALA A 434 4.19 -22.86 -35.67
N PRO A 435 3.58 -21.87 -35.02
CA PRO A 435 2.18 -21.94 -34.64
C PRO A 435 1.29 -22.02 -35.89
N LYS A 436 0.35 -22.97 -35.93
CA LYS A 436 -0.65 -23.04 -37.01
C LYS A 436 -1.62 -21.88 -36.85
N VAL A 437 -1.52 -20.87 -37.70
CA VAL A 437 -2.47 -19.74 -37.75
C VAL A 437 -3.49 -20.00 -38.84
N ASN A 438 -4.66 -20.50 -38.43
CA ASN A 438 -5.74 -20.81 -39.36
C ASN A 438 -6.60 -19.57 -39.62
N VAL A 439 -5.99 -18.47 -40.05
CA VAL A 439 -6.69 -17.20 -40.24
C VAL A 439 -6.63 -16.76 -41.70
N ASN A 440 -7.79 -16.63 -42.31
CA ASN A 440 -7.94 -16.22 -43.70
C ASN A 440 -7.46 -14.77 -43.89
N ALA A 441 -6.53 -14.53 -44.82
CA ALA A 441 -5.99 -13.19 -45.11
C ALA A 441 -7.07 -12.14 -45.43
N LYS A 442 -8.19 -12.55 -46.06
CA LYS A 442 -9.35 -11.68 -46.33
C LYS A 442 -10.06 -11.25 -45.03
N SER A 443 -10.15 -12.15 -44.06
CA SER A 443 -10.74 -11.86 -42.75
C SER A 443 -9.86 -10.89 -41.94
N LEU A 444 -8.54 -11.10 -41.95
CA LEU A 444 -7.57 -10.21 -41.27
C LEU A 444 -7.57 -8.80 -41.87
N LYS A 445 -7.62 -8.70 -43.21
CA LYS A 445 -7.71 -7.42 -43.92
C LYS A 445 -8.93 -6.62 -43.47
N THR A 446 -10.08 -7.27 -43.34
CA THR A 446 -11.33 -6.62 -42.94
C THR A 446 -11.29 -6.24 -41.45
N LYS A 447 -10.91 -7.18 -40.58
CA LYS A 447 -10.86 -6.99 -39.12
C LYS A 447 -9.94 -5.84 -38.72
N TYR A 448 -8.71 -5.82 -39.24
CA TYR A 448 -7.69 -4.85 -38.84
C TYR A 448 -7.53 -3.67 -39.81
N GLN A 449 -8.28 -3.66 -40.91
CA GLN A 449 -8.21 -2.62 -41.95
C GLN A 449 -6.76 -2.43 -42.46
N LEU A 450 -6.09 -3.55 -42.77
CA LEU A 450 -4.71 -3.62 -43.26
C LEU A 450 -4.65 -4.15 -44.70
N SER A 451 -3.67 -3.69 -45.47
CA SER A 451 -3.41 -4.23 -46.82
C SER A 451 -2.80 -5.63 -46.77
N THR A 452 -2.95 -6.41 -47.85
CA THR A 452 -2.35 -7.74 -47.99
C THR A 452 -0.82 -7.69 -47.86
N LYS A 453 -0.19 -6.61 -48.37
CA LYS A 453 1.26 -6.39 -48.24
C LYS A 453 1.68 -6.26 -46.77
N GLN A 454 0.94 -5.48 -45.99
CA GLN A 454 1.19 -5.32 -44.55
C GLN A 454 1.01 -6.63 -43.80
N ILE A 455 -0.08 -7.37 -44.05
CA ILE A 455 -0.33 -8.68 -43.40
C ILE A 455 0.80 -9.66 -43.70
N LYS A 456 1.27 -9.73 -44.95
CA LYS A 456 2.39 -10.61 -45.35
C LYS A 456 3.71 -10.20 -44.70
N ALA A 457 3.95 -8.89 -44.51
CA ALA A 457 5.13 -8.40 -43.81
C ALA A 457 5.08 -8.77 -42.31
N LEU A 458 3.94 -8.53 -41.65
CA LEU A 458 3.72 -8.87 -40.24
C LEU A 458 3.89 -10.37 -39.96
N GLY A 459 3.41 -11.22 -40.87
CA GLY A 459 3.54 -12.67 -40.76
C GLY A 459 4.98 -13.20 -40.74
N LYS A 460 5.97 -12.37 -41.12
CA LYS A 460 7.41 -12.71 -41.10
C LYS A 460 8.15 -12.15 -39.89
N LEU A 461 7.52 -11.25 -39.13
CA LEU A 461 8.17 -10.60 -37.99
C LEU A 461 8.33 -11.58 -36.83
N LYS A 462 9.42 -11.39 -36.09
CA LYS A 462 9.64 -12.00 -34.78
C LYS A 462 9.74 -10.90 -33.75
N MET A 463 8.90 -10.96 -32.72
CA MET A 463 8.90 -9.97 -31.65
C MET A 463 8.69 -10.62 -30.29
N THR A 464 9.21 -9.96 -29.26
CA THR A 464 8.95 -10.30 -27.87
C THR A 464 8.08 -9.21 -27.28
N VAL A 465 6.92 -9.58 -26.76
CA VAL A 465 5.93 -8.67 -26.23
C VAL A 465 5.88 -8.85 -24.72
N ILE A 466 6.10 -7.78 -23.96
CA ILE A 466 6.14 -7.80 -22.51
C ILE A 466 5.15 -6.77 -22.00
N GLY A 467 4.20 -7.18 -21.17
CA GLY A 467 3.27 -6.21 -20.61
C GLY A 467 2.46 -6.67 -19.42
N ASP A 468 1.50 -5.83 -19.05
CA ASP A 468 0.56 -6.09 -17.97
C ASP A 468 -0.78 -6.65 -18.47
N SER A 469 -1.89 -6.44 -17.74
CA SER A 469 -3.20 -6.97 -18.09
C SER A 469 -3.75 -6.41 -19.40
N VAL A 470 -3.42 -5.15 -19.76
CA VAL A 470 -3.86 -4.53 -21.02
C VAL A 470 -3.21 -5.24 -22.21
N MET A 471 -1.94 -5.63 -22.07
CA MET A 471 -1.26 -6.45 -23.07
C MET A 471 -1.80 -7.89 -23.12
N ALA A 472 -2.13 -8.47 -21.97
CA ALA A 472 -2.72 -9.80 -21.92
C ALA A 472 -4.06 -9.87 -22.68
N ASP A 473 -4.84 -8.78 -22.62
CA ASP A 473 -6.10 -8.61 -23.34
C ASP A 473 -5.91 -8.65 -24.88
N ALA A 474 -4.89 -7.94 -25.38
CA ALA A 474 -4.58 -7.84 -26.81
C ALA A 474 -3.67 -8.95 -27.35
N ALA A 475 -3.17 -9.86 -26.50
CA ALA A 475 -2.14 -10.84 -26.84
C ALA A 475 -2.54 -11.72 -28.05
N GLN A 476 -3.79 -12.21 -28.05
CA GLN A 476 -4.29 -13.06 -29.14
C GLN A 476 -4.36 -12.29 -30.46
N ASN A 477 -4.85 -11.05 -30.45
CA ASN A 477 -4.93 -10.20 -31.65
C ASN A 477 -3.55 -9.95 -32.25
N ILE A 478 -2.52 -9.73 -31.42
CA ILE A 478 -1.14 -9.59 -31.89
C ILE A 478 -0.66 -10.90 -32.53
N GLN A 479 -0.89 -12.04 -31.87
CA GLN A 479 -0.46 -13.36 -32.36
C GLN A 479 -1.25 -13.85 -33.59
N GLU A 480 -2.42 -13.27 -33.89
CA GLU A 480 -3.13 -13.48 -35.17
C GLU A 480 -2.36 -12.90 -36.36
N LEU A 481 -1.77 -11.71 -36.20
CA LEU A 481 -1.06 -10.99 -37.27
C LEU A 481 0.44 -11.28 -37.30
N VAL A 482 1.04 -11.57 -36.15
CA VAL A 482 2.47 -11.90 -36.01
C VAL A 482 2.59 -13.29 -35.38
N PRO A 483 2.63 -14.35 -36.19
CA PRO A 483 2.49 -15.70 -35.67
C PRO A 483 3.55 -16.14 -34.68
N ASP A 484 4.77 -15.64 -34.85
CA ASP A 484 5.97 -15.92 -34.06
C ASP A 484 6.17 -14.92 -32.91
N ALA A 485 5.17 -14.11 -32.57
CA ALA A 485 5.25 -13.22 -31.41
C ALA A 485 5.25 -14.02 -30.09
N TYR A 486 6.32 -13.90 -29.32
CA TYR A 486 6.42 -14.45 -27.96
C TYR A 486 5.86 -13.42 -26.97
N VAL A 487 4.73 -13.74 -26.31
CA VAL A 487 4.02 -12.77 -25.46
C VAL A 487 4.09 -13.17 -24.00
N ASP A 488 4.77 -12.36 -23.20
CA ASP A 488 4.85 -12.48 -21.76
C ASP A 488 4.05 -11.34 -21.12
N ALA A 489 2.78 -11.60 -20.78
CA ALA A 489 1.89 -10.63 -20.18
C ALA A 489 1.23 -11.20 -18.91
N GLN A 490 1.07 -10.36 -17.87
CA GLN A 490 0.53 -10.81 -16.59
C GLN A 490 -0.30 -9.73 -15.92
N VAL A 491 -1.45 -10.12 -15.36
CA VAL A 491 -2.33 -9.24 -14.60
C VAL A 491 -1.61 -8.68 -13.37
N GLY A 492 -1.78 -7.38 -13.11
CA GLY A 492 -1.16 -6.69 -11.98
C GLY A 492 0.36 -6.46 -12.11
N ARG A 493 0.97 -6.79 -13.27
CA ARG A 493 2.42 -6.61 -13.47
C ARG A 493 2.81 -5.15 -13.34
N GLN A 494 3.84 -4.93 -12.54
CA GLN A 494 4.44 -3.62 -12.30
C GLN A 494 5.62 -3.36 -13.24
N GLY A 495 5.92 -2.10 -13.53
CA GLY A 495 7.09 -1.73 -14.34
C GLY A 495 8.42 -2.20 -13.72
N SER A 496 8.51 -2.20 -12.40
CA SER A 496 9.67 -2.68 -11.62
C SER A 496 10.01 -4.15 -11.82
N ALA A 497 9.05 -4.99 -12.23
CA ALA A 497 9.29 -6.39 -12.56
C ALA A 497 9.96 -6.57 -13.94
N GLY A 498 9.81 -5.58 -14.83
CA GLY A 498 10.27 -5.61 -16.22
C GLY A 498 11.74 -6.02 -16.39
N PRO A 499 12.71 -5.38 -15.71
CA PRO A 499 14.13 -5.69 -15.89
C PRO A 499 14.50 -7.15 -15.61
N ALA A 500 13.91 -7.78 -14.59
CA ALA A 500 14.17 -9.18 -14.25
C ALA A 500 13.63 -10.13 -15.33
N ILE A 501 12.38 -9.90 -15.76
CA ILE A 501 11.72 -10.68 -16.82
C ILE A 501 12.49 -10.57 -18.14
N ILE A 502 12.89 -9.36 -18.53
CA ILE A 502 13.65 -9.12 -19.77
C ILE A 502 15.00 -9.87 -19.72
N LYS A 503 15.70 -9.84 -18.58
CA LYS A 503 16.97 -10.57 -18.40
C LYS A 503 16.77 -12.07 -18.52
N GLU A 504 15.70 -12.62 -17.94
CA GLU A 504 15.35 -14.04 -18.05
C GLU A 504 15.02 -14.43 -19.50
N LEU A 505 14.18 -13.66 -20.18
CA LEU A 505 13.86 -13.88 -21.60
C LEU A 505 15.11 -13.81 -22.48
N LYS A 506 16.01 -12.85 -22.22
CA LYS A 506 17.29 -12.74 -22.92
C LYS A 506 18.18 -13.96 -22.68
N LYS A 507 18.32 -14.40 -21.42
CA LYS A 507 19.09 -15.60 -21.04
C LYS A 507 18.57 -16.85 -21.75
N ASN A 508 17.26 -16.96 -21.90
CA ASN A 508 16.60 -18.09 -22.54
C ASN A 508 16.52 -17.98 -24.08
N GLY A 509 17.18 -17.00 -24.70
CA GLY A 509 17.15 -16.78 -26.15
C GLY A 509 15.80 -16.31 -26.71
N ARG A 510 14.90 -15.83 -25.86
CA ARG A 510 13.51 -15.44 -26.18
C ARG A 510 13.29 -13.95 -26.36
N LEU A 511 14.37 -13.14 -26.31
CA LEU A 511 14.31 -11.69 -26.52
C LEU A 511 14.70 -11.32 -27.97
N ALA A 512 13.69 -11.10 -28.81
CA ALA A 512 13.80 -10.79 -30.23
C ALA A 512 14.41 -9.40 -30.50
N LYS A 513 14.65 -9.06 -31.78
CA LYS A 513 15.14 -7.74 -32.20
C LYS A 513 14.10 -6.64 -31.99
N ILE A 514 12.81 -6.98 -32.16
CA ILE A 514 11.67 -6.12 -31.86
C ILE A 514 11.15 -6.48 -30.47
N VAL A 515 11.17 -5.52 -29.56
CA VAL A 515 10.64 -5.67 -28.19
C VAL A 515 9.47 -4.70 -28.01
N VAL A 516 8.29 -5.24 -27.74
CA VAL A 516 7.09 -4.45 -27.47
C VAL A 516 6.88 -4.39 -25.95
N LEU A 517 6.68 -3.20 -25.42
CA LEU A 517 6.46 -2.97 -23.99
C LEU A 517 5.10 -2.31 -23.74
N ASN A 518 4.34 -2.84 -22.79
CA ASN A 518 3.16 -2.19 -22.23
C ASN A 518 3.18 -2.37 -20.70
N LEU A 519 3.94 -1.50 -20.06
CA LEU A 519 4.14 -1.42 -18.62
C LEU A 519 3.90 0.02 -18.18
N GLY A 520 3.10 0.19 -17.12
CA GLY A 520 2.71 1.49 -16.58
C GLY A 520 1.22 1.62 -16.26
N THR A 521 0.41 0.60 -16.56
CA THR A 521 -1.00 0.54 -16.16
C THR A 521 -1.10 0.49 -14.64
N ASN A 522 -0.37 -0.43 -14.00
CA ASN A 522 -0.51 -0.78 -12.58
C ASN A 522 0.25 0.10 -11.58
N GLY A 523 0.98 1.11 -12.05
CA GLY A 523 1.73 2.01 -11.17
C GLY A 523 2.54 3.04 -11.95
N PRO A 524 3.09 4.04 -11.25
CA PRO A 524 3.94 5.05 -11.87
C PRO A 524 5.22 4.45 -12.45
N MET A 525 5.77 5.08 -13.49
CA MET A 525 7.03 4.71 -14.11
C MET A 525 8.11 5.73 -13.76
N THR A 526 9.03 5.38 -12.86
CA THR A 526 10.15 6.26 -12.50
C THR A 526 11.22 6.28 -13.59
N THR A 527 12.03 7.34 -13.64
CA THR A 527 13.18 7.41 -14.57
C THR A 527 14.15 6.24 -14.32
N GLN A 528 14.38 5.86 -13.06
CA GLN A 528 15.24 4.73 -12.73
C GLN A 528 14.68 3.42 -13.31
N THR A 529 13.40 3.13 -13.08
CA THR A 529 12.74 1.92 -13.61
C THR A 529 12.83 1.86 -15.13
N VAL A 530 12.59 2.98 -15.82
CA VAL A 530 12.72 3.05 -17.28
C VAL A 530 14.16 2.76 -17.71
N ASN A 531 15.16 3.39 -17.08
CA ASN A 531 16.57 3.16 -17.42
C ASN A 531 17.00 1.70 -17.20
N GLU A 532 16.54 1.06 -16.12
CA GLU A 532 16.79 -0.35 -15.84
C GLU A 532 16.17 -1.28 -16.91
N ILE A 533 14.95 -0.94 -17.39
CA ILE A 533 14.29 -1.66 -18.49
C ILE A 533 15.10 -1.52 -19.79
N LEU A 534 15.48 -0.29 -20.16
CA LEU A 534 16.27 -0.04 -21.37
C LEU A 534 17.62 -0.77 -21.32
N ALA A 535 18.28 -0.76 -20.17
CA ALA A 535 19.54 -1.48 -19.95
C ALA A 535 19.36 -3.00 -20.09
N ALA A 536 18.25 -3.55 -19.58
CA ALA A 536 17.95 -4.97 -19.71
C ALA A 536 17.69 -5.40 -21.17
N VAL A 537 16.98 -4.58 -21.95
CA VAL A 537 16.73 -4.83 -23.38
C VAL A 537 18.04 -4.72 -24.19
N GLY A 538 18.79 -3.65 -23.94
CA GLY A 538 20.04 -3.32 -24.63
C GLY A 538 19.83 -2.53 -25.92
N LYS A 539 20.88 -1.82 -26.36
CA LYS A 539 20.84 -0.87 -27.48
C LYS A 539 20.64 -1.52 -28.87
N GLY A 540 20.94 -2.82 -29.02
CA GLY A 540 20.84 -3.53 -30.30
C GLY A 540 19.43 -4.00 -30.70
N ARG A 541 18.39 -3.49 -30.03
CA ARG A 541 16.98 -3.87 -30.24
C ARG A 541 16.12 -2.64 -30.40
N GLN A 542 15.08 -2.76 -31.21
CA GLN A 542 14.05 -1.74 -31.38
C GLN A 542 12.96 -1.96 -30.33
N ILE A 543 12.65 -0.91 -29.57
CA ILE A 543 11.68 -0.93 -28.48
C ILE A 543 10.44 -0.17 -28.95
N TYR A 544 9.28 -0.81 -28.91
CA TYR A 544 8.00 -0.18 -29.16
C TYR A 544 7.23 -0.12 -27.85
N TRP A 545 7.18 1.07 -27.23
CA TRP A 545 6.57 1.24 -25.92
C TRP A 545 5.21 1.88 -26.05
N ILE A 546 4.17 1.12 -25.67
CA ILE A 546 2.78 1.56 -25.71
C ILE A 546 2.45 2.29 -24.41
N ASN A 547 1.98 3.53 -24.53
CA ASN A 547 1.61 4.34 -23.39
C ASN A 547 0.23 3.97 -22.82
N ALA A 548 -0.06 4.42 -21.60
CA ALA A 548 -1.20 3.94 -20.83
C ALA A 548 -2.45 4.82 -21.07
N HIS A 549 -3.64 4.19 -21.07
CA HIS A 549 -4.93 4.88 -21.00
C HIS A 549 -5.57 4.55 -19.64
N LEU A 550 -5.54 5.51 -18.72
CA LEU A 550 -5.94 5.37 -17.32
C LEU A 550 -6.73 6.60 -16.84
N PRO A 551 -7.89 6.92 -17.44
CA PRO A 551 -8.64 8.14 -17.13
C PRO A 551 -9.11 8.22 -15.67
N THR A 552 -9.13 7.09 -14.97
CA THR A 552 -9.50 6.98 -13.56
C THR A 552 -8.33 7.15 -12.60
N LYS A 553 -7.07 7.22 -13.06
CA LYS A 553 -5.89 7.19 -12.18
C LYS A 553 -5.04 8.46 -12.28
N SER A 554 -4.52 8.92 -11.14
CA SER A 554 -3.75 10.16 -11.04
C SER A 554 -2.35 10.10 -11.67
N TRP A 555 -1.80 8.89 -11.91
CA TRP A 555 -0.45 8.71 -12.46
C TRP A 555 -0.37 8.59 -13.99
N GLU A 556 -1.51 8.56 -14.71
CA GLU A 556 -1.54 8.45 -16.19
C GLU A 556 -0.61 9.46 -16.86
N LYS A 557 -0.78 10.74 -16.50
CA LYS A 557 -0.01 11.84 -17.06
C LYS A 557 1.49 11.68 -16.82
N THR A 558 1.87 11.24 -15.62
CA THR A 558 3.27 11.04 -15.25
C THR A 558 3.89 9.91 -16.08
N VAL A 559 3.21 8.77 -16.19
CA VAL A 559 3.65 7.63 -17.01
C VAL A 559 3.81 8.05 -18.46
N ASN A 560 2.77 8.64 -19.07
CA ASN A 560 2.78 9.00 -20.48
C ASN A 560 3.81 10.08 -20.80
N SER A 561 4.03 11.04 -19.90
CA SER A 561 5.08 12.07 -20.05
C SER A 561 6.47 11.45 -19.98
N GLN A 562 6.69 10.52 -19.06
CA GLN A 562 7.96 9.80 -18.94
C GLN A 562 8.27 8.99 -20.20
N LEU A 563 7.30 8.21 -20.70
CA LEU A 563 7.48 7.42 -21.93
C LEU A 563 7.75 8.30 -23.16
N LYS A 564 7.03 9.42 -23.27
CA LYS A 564 7.24 10.40 -24.35
C LYS A 564 8.63 11.03 -24.28
N LYS A 565 9.11 11.35 -23.07
CA LYS A 565 10.47 11.84 -22.85
C LYS A 565 11.50 10.79 -23.28
N THR A 566 11.34 9.56 -22.83
CA THR A 566 12.25 8.45 -23.16
C THR A 566 12.34 8.18 -24.66
N ALA A 567 11.21 8.19 -25.39
CA ALA A 567 11.22 8.02 -26.85
C ALA A 567 11.96 9.15 -27.59
N LYS A 568 11.99 10.37 -27.02
CA LYS A 568 12.78 11.48 -27.58
C LYS A 568 14.27 11.35 -27.30
N GLU A 569 14.64 10.78 -26.14
CA GLU A 569 16.03 10.66 -25.69
C GLU A 569 16.74 9.44 -26.29
N HIS A 570 15.99 8.44 -26.78
CA HIS A 570 16.53 7.18 -27.28
C HIS A 570 16.00 6.84 -28.68
N SER A 571 16.88 6.86 -29.69
CA SER A 571 16.53 6.61 -31.10
C SER A 571 15.99 5.20 -31.38
N ASN A 572 16.31 4.23 -30.53
CA ASN A 572 15.80 2.86 -30.61
C ASN A 572 14.49 2.65 -29.82
N VAL A 573 13.89 3.72 -29.28
CA VAL A 573 12.61 3.66 -28.54
C VAL A 573 11.54 4.44 -29.31
N HIS A 574 10.51 3.71 -29.72
CA HIS A 574 9.37 4.19 -30.49
C HIS A 574 8.14 4.24 -29.60
N LEU A 575 7.55 5.41 -29.43
CA LEU A 575 6.29 5.57 -28.69
C LEU A 575 5.12 5.10 -29.55
N VAL A 576 4.31 4.18 -29.03
CA VAL A 576 3.02 3.81 -29.59
C VAL A 576 1.94 4.53 -28.78
N ASP A 577 1.40 5.62 -29.32
CA ASP A 577 0.53 6.56 -28.59
C ASP A 577 -0.93 6.10 -28.51
N TRP A 578 -1.16 5.01 -27.77
CA TRP A 578 -2.49 4.47 -27.49
C TRP A 578 -3.37 5.47 -26.71
N ASN A 579 -2.79 6.24 -25.79
CA ASN A 579 -3.52 7.23 -25.01
C ASN A 579 -4.21 8.27 -25.91
N ALA A 580 -3.49 8.81 -26.90
CA ALA A 580 -4.07 9.73 -27.87
C ALA A 580 -5.07 9.03 -28.79
N GLN A 581 -4.73 7.84 -29.31
CA GLN A 581 -5.57 7.10 -30.26
C GLN A 581 -6.92 6.68 -29.68
N SER A 582 -6.97 6.38 -28.39
CA SER A 582 -8.18 5.91 -27.71
C SER A 582 -9.07 7.03 -27.17
N LYS A 583 -8.61 8.28 -27.25
CA LYS A 583 -9.34 9.43 -26.70
C LYS A 583 -10.68 9.61 -27.43
N GLY A 584 -11.76 9.73 -26.66
CA GLY A 584 -13.12 9.88 -27.19
C GLY A 584 -13.80 8.56 -27.58
N HIS A 585 -13.11 7.42 -27.49
CA HIS A 585 -13.65 6.12 -27.87
C HIS A 585 -14.05 5.27 -26.66
N ALA A 586 -15.02 5.75 -25.86
CA ALA A 586 -15.47 5.04 -24.67
C ALA A 586 -16.01 3.62 -24.95
N SER A 587 -16.54 3.37 -26.16
CA SER A 587 -17.02 2.05 -26.60
C SER A 587 -15.90 1.01 -26.77
N TRP A 588 -14.64 1.45 -26.90
CA TRP A 588 -13.49 0.54 -27.04
C TRP A 588 -13.08 -0.11 -25.72
N PHE A 589 -13.63 0.33 -24.60
CA PHE A 589 -13.21 -0.11 -23.27
C PHE A 589 -14.30 -0.87 -22.54
N ALA A 590 -13.87 -1.73 -21.62
CA ALA A 590 -14.71 -2.32 -20.61
C ALA A 590 -15.20 -1.26 -19.61
N LYS A 591 -16.06 -1.67 -18.66
CA LYS A 591 -16.64 -0.77 -17.65
C LYS A 591 -15.61 -0.03 -16.80
N ASP A 592 -14.42 -0.61 -16.61
CA ASP A 592 -13.32 0.00 -15.85
C ASP A 592 -12.59 1.11 -16.61
N ARG A 593 -12.88 1.30 -17.91
CA ARG A 593 -12.25 2.27 -18.82
C ARG A 593 -10.73 2.11 -18.95
N VAL A 594 -10.21 0.90 -18.71
CA VAL A 594 -8.79 0.59 -18.82
C VAL A 594 -8.59 -0.62 -19.72
N HIS A 595 -9.29 -1.71 -19.43
CA HIS A 595 -9.24 -2.90 -20.28
C HIS A 595 -10.10 -2.71 -21.51
N MET A 596 -9.74 -3.39 -22.59
CA MET A 596 -10.32 -3.16 -23.90
C MET A 596 -11.47 -4.13 -24.15
N GLY A 597 -12.44 -3.68 -24.94
CA GLY A 597 -13.40 -4.57 -25.59
C GLY A 597 -12.80 -5.17 -26.87
N PRO A 598 -13.55 -6.03 -27.57
CA PRO A 598 -13.12 -6.63 -28.83
C PRO A 598 -12.66 -5.61 -29.89
N GLU A 599 -13.38 -4.48 -30.00
CA GLU A 599 -13.02 -3.39 -30.92
C GLU A 599 -11.74 -2.67 -30.46
N GLY A 600 -11.62 -2.37 -29.17
CA GLY A 600 -10.42 -1.75 -28.60
C GLY A 600 -9.16 -2.60 -28.84
N ASN A 601 -9.25 -3.92 -28.63
CA ASN A 601 -8.16 -4.86 -28.91
C ASN A 601 -7.72 -4.80 -30.38
N VAL A 602 -8.66 -4.71 -31.31
CA VAL A 602 -8.36 -4.56 -32.75
C VAL A 602 -7.63 -3.25 -33.03
N GLN A 603 -8.11 -2.12 -32.49
CA GLN A 603 -7.50 -0.81 -32.73
C GLN A 603 -6.13 -0.68 -32.07
N PHE A 604 -5.97 -1.23 -30.85
CA PHE A 604 -4.71 -1.30 -30.12
C PHE A 604 -3.66 -2.08 -30.90
N THR A 605 -4.00 -3.29 -31.34
CA THR A 605 -3.11 -4.12 -32.16
C THR A 605 -2.78 -3.43 -33.49
N ARG A 606 -3.77 -2.81 -34.15
CA ARG A 606 -3.54 -2.08 -35.40
C ARG A 606 -2.56 -0.92 -35.21
N LEU A 607 -2.75 -0.11 -34.18
CA LEU A 607 -1.85 1.01 -33.87
C LEU A 607 -0.41 0.52 -33.66
N LEU A 608 -0.23 -0.51 -32.84
CA LEU A 608 1.07 -1.11 -32.59
C LEU A 608 1.74 -1.58 -33.89
N LEU A 609 1.06 -2.43 -34.64
CA LEU A 609 1.68 -3.11 -35.78
C LEU A 609 1.90 -2.16 -36.97
N THR A 610 1.03 -1.17 -37.17
CA THR A 610 1.28 -0.12 -38.17
C THR A 610 2.42 0.81 -37.78
N THR A 611 2.65 1.03 -36.48
CA THR A 611 3.84 1.77 -36.01
C THR A 611 5.11 0.99 -36.28
N ILE A 612 5.13 -0.32 -36.03
CA ILE A 612 6.28 -1.19 -36.34
C ILE A 612 6.60 -1.15 -37.84
N LEU A 613 5.59 -1.32 -38.71
CA LEU A 613 5.80 -1.31 -40.16
C LEU A 613 6.25 0.03 -40.76
N LYS A 614 6.13 1.15 -40.02
CA LYS A 614 6.63 2.46 -40.47
C LYS A 614 8.13 2.65 -40.18
N ASN A 615 8.66 1.86 -39.23
CA ASN A 615 10.01 2.01 -38.69
C ASN A 615 10.94 0.82 -39.06
N GLU A 616 10.38 -0.21 -39.70
CA GLU A 616 11.08 -1.30 -40.41
C GLU A 616 11.15 -1.00 -41.90
#